data_AF-A0A6N2UJU0-F1
#
_entry.id   AF-A0A6N2UJU0-F1
#
_cell.length_a   1.000
_cell.length_b   1.000
_cell.length_c   1.000
_cell.angle_alpha   90.00
_cell.angle_beta   90.00
_cell.angle_gamma   90.00
#
_symmetry.space_group_name_H-M   'P 1'
#
loop_
_entity.id
_entity.type
_entity.pdbx_description
1 polymer ?
#
loop_
_entity_poly.entity_id
_entity_poly.type
_entity_poly.pdbx_seq_one_letter_code
_entity_poly.pdbx_strand_id
1 'polypeptide(L)'
;MTLMKLLLCVNVIKMLSPRNVVYGFSKITNPPKEKFLISLYRSKELSVVACFTTSQDRAGVPLEQVTHGAIKNKEKEIISYVFLTSVCVGVAPDGSDYHFPVQTVVRFDYCFKDGEQTDLLSSFNSPKVVCKLNDAEYENLIYAMYKSDDTPEKYKPHFEKVLFDLGEKKKATS
;
A
#
# COMPACT_ATOMS: atom_id res chain seq x y z
N MET A 1 -22.26 -17.70 17.04
CA MET A 1 -21.81 -16.66 16.08
C MET A 1 -22.86 -16.55 14.98
N THR A 2 -23.51 -15.40 14.81
CA THR A 2 -24.58 -15.20 13.81
C THR A 2 -24.01 -15.10 12.39
N LEU A 3 -24.74 -15.59 11.39
CA LEU A 3 -24.35 -15.58 9.97
C LEU A 3 -23.93 -14.18 9.47
N MET A 4 -24.61 -13.12 9.93
CA MET A 4 -24.23 -11.72 9.64
C MET A 4 -22.86 -11.34 10.18
N LYS A 5 -22.50 -11.77 11.39
CA LYS A 5 -21.17 -11.54 11.98
C LYS A 5 -20.08 -12.26 11.19
N LEU A 6 -20.38 -13.47 10.68
CA LEU A 6 -19.46 -14.23 9.83
C LEU A 6 -19.25 -13.55 8.47
N LEU A 7 -20.31 -13.09 7.80
CA LEU A 7 -20.21 -12.35 6.53
C LEU A 7 -19.49 -11.01 6.66
N LEU A 8 -19.77 -10.25 7.73
CA LEU A 8 -19.02 -9.04 8.07
C LEU A 8 -17.55 -9.35 8.30
N CYS A 9 -17.23 -10.39 9.08
CA CYS A 9 -15.85 -10.84 9.27
C CYS A 9 -15.18 -11.25 7.95
N VAL A 10 -15.83 -12.01 7.07
CA VAL A 10 -15.25 -12.46 5.79
C VAL A 10 -15.01 -11.28 4.84
N ASN A 11 -15.93 -10.33 4.74
CA ASN A 11 -15.74 -9.13 3.92
C ASN A 11 -14.65 -8.23 4.49
N VAL A 12 -14.61 -8.05 5.81
CA VAL A 12 -13.53 -7.33 6.50
C VAL A 12 -12.20 -8.02 6.23
N ILE A 13 -12.10 -9.35 6.39
CA ILE A 13 -10.91 -10.20 6.10
C ILE A 13 -10.37 -9.99 4.69
N LYS A 14 -11.22 -9.69 3.70
CA LYS A 14 -10.78 -9.44 2.33
C LYS A 14 -10.28 -8.02 2.10
N MET A 15 -10.69 -7.03 2.88
CA MET A 15 -10.35 -5.62 2.61
C MET A 15 -8.85 -5.34 2.66
N LEU A 16 -8.15 -5.84 3.69
CA LEU A 16 -6.69 -5.74 3.80
C LEU A 16 -5.99 -7.00 3.30
N SER A 17 -6.46 -7.53 2.17
CA SER A 17 -5.66 -8.49 1.40
C SER A 17 -4.48 -7.75 0.75
N PRO A 18 -3.29 -8.38 0.63
CA PRO A 18 -2.17 -7.77 -0.06
C PRO A 18 -2.58 -7.23 -1.43
N ARG A 19 -2.06 -6.05 -1.80
CA ARG A 19 -2.35 -5.25 -3.01
C ARG A 19 -3.63 -4.43 -2.97
N ASN A 20 -4.52 -4.66 -2.01
CA ASN A 20 -5.71 -3.84 -1.93
C ASN A 20 -5.37 -2.42 -1.47
N VAL A 21 -5.96 -1.45 -2.15
CA VAL A 21 -5.98 -0.05 -1.76
C VAL A 21 -7.35 0.23 -1.13
N VAL A 22 -7.33 0.64 0.13
CA VAL A 22 -8.51 1.06 0.88
C VAL A 22 -8.54 2.57 0.94
N TYR A 23 -9.71 3.14 0.69
CA TYR A 23 -9.99 4.56 0.86
C TYR A 23 -11.04 4.76 1.94
N GLY A 24 -10.89 5.82 2.73
CA GLY A 24 -11.93 6.27 3.65
C GLY A 24 -11.49 7.48 4.46
N PHE A 25 -12.40 7.96 5.31
CA PHE A 25 -12.12 9.07 6.21
C PHE A 25 -11.36 8.58 7.45
N SER A 26 -10.09 8.97 7.57
CA SER A 26 -9.22 8.56 8.66
C SER A 26 -9.38 9.46 9.88
N LYS A 27 -9.73 8.87 11.03
CA LYS A 27 -9.86 9.56 12.32
C LYS A 27 -8.54 9.78 13.04
N ILE A 28 -7.48 9.08 12.63
CA ILE A 28 -6.18 9.09 13.30
C ILE A 28 -5.25 10.19 12.78
N THR A 29 -5.59 10.84 11.66
CA THR A 29 -4.87 12.02 11.19
C THR A 29 -5.34 13.25 11.96
N ASN A 30 -4.47 14.25 12.10
CA ASN A 30 -4.83 15.55 12.68
C ASN A 30 -4.53 16.67 11.68
N PRO A 31 -5.54 17.36 11.10
CA PRO A 31 -6.97 17.07 11.26
C PRO A 31 -7.38 15.73 10.60
N PRO A 32 -8.49 15.11 11.05
CA PRO A 32 -9.09 13.95 10.38
C PRO A 32 -9.39 14.26 8.92
N LYS A 33 -9.04 13.36 8.01
CA LYS A 33 -9.22 13.56 6.57
C LYS A 33 -9.27 12.26 5.80
N GLU A 34 -9.67 12.36 4.54
CA GLU A 34 -9.64 11.24 3.61
C GLU A 34 -8.21 10.76 3.36
N LYS A 35 -8.04 9.43 3.36
CA LYS A 35 -6.75 8.78 3.20
C LYS A 35 -6.89 7.49 2.39
N PHE A 36 -5.81 7.17 1.68
CA PHE A 36 -5.58 5.85 1.14
C PHE A 36 -4.65 5.06 2.08
N LEU A 37 -4.94 3.77 2.19
CA LEU A 37 -4.15 2.75 2.86
C LEU A 37 -3.88 1.64 1.85
N ILE A 38 -2.62 1.27 1.65
CA ILE A 38 -2.24 0.15 0.79
C ILE A 38 -1.87 -1.02 1.69
N SER A 39 -2.55 -2.16 1.52
CA SER A 39 -2.19 -3.40 2.21
C SER A 39 -1.00 -4.06 1.52
N LEU A 40 0.11 -4.19 2.24
CA LEU A 40 1.39 -4.66 1.71
C LEU A 40 1.60 -6.14 1.96
N TYR A 41 1.28 -6.62 3.16
CA TYR A 41 1.56 -8.00 3.53
C TYR A 41 0.60 -8.47 4.62
N ARG A 42 0.41 -9.79 4.70
CA ARG A 42 -0.36 -10.42 5.76
C ARG A 42 0.28 -11.74 6.18
N SER A 43 0.48 -11.95 7.48
CA SER A 43 0.92 -13.23 8.04
C SER A 43 0.31 -13.47 9.41
N LYS A 44 0.53 -14.65 9.98
CA LYS A 44 0.19 -14.92 11.38
C LYS A 44 1.08 -14.15 12.37
N GLU A 45 2.26 -13.70 11.96
CA GLU A 45 3.23 -13.02 12.83
C GLU A 45 3.00 -11.51 12.91
N LEU A 46 2.76 -10.84 11.78
CA LEU A 46 2.57 -9.38 11.72
C LEU A 46 1.11 -8.97 11.52
N SER A 47 0.18 -9.93 11.51
CA SER A 47 -1.22 -9.75 11.14
C SER A 47 -1.33 -9.06 9.78
N VAL A 48 -1.53 -7.74 9.72
CA VAL A 48 -1.48 -6.95 8.48
C VAL A 48 -0.37 -5.92 8.56
N VAL A 49 0.44 -5.81 7.50
CA VAL A 49 1.33 -4.67 7.25
C VAL A 49 0.71 -3.82 6.15
N ALA A 50 0.53 -2.52 6.43
CA ALA A 50 -0.03 -1.57 5.49
C ALA A 50 0.73 -0.24 5.54
N CYS A 51 0.60 0.57 4.48
CA CYS A 51 1.16 1.92 4.45
C CYS A 51 0.10 2.97 4.10
N PHE A 52 0.18 4.11 4.78
CA PHE A 52 -0.62 5.28 4.46
C PHE A 52 0.02 6.10 3.36
N THR A 53 -0.80 6.66 2.49
CA THR A 53 -0.31 7.59 1.49
C THR A 53 -0.33 9.03 1.98
N THR A 54 0.46 9.88 1.31
CA THR A 54 0.58 11.31 1.55
C THR A 54 0.59 12.10 0.24
N SER A 55 0.60 13.43 0.36
CA SER A 55 0.58 14.39 -0.74
C SER A 55 1.92 14.47 -1.49
N GLN A 56 1.86 14.99 -2.71
CA GLN A 56 2.94 15.15 -3.68
C GLN A 56 4.16 15.92 -3.17
N ASP A 57 3.94 16.99 -2.40
CA ASP A 57 5.00 17.82 -1.76
C ASP A 57 5.91 17.02 -0.83
N ARG A 58 5.48 15.83 -0.41
CA ARG A 58 6.25 14.97 0.49
C ARG A 58 7.00 13.86 -0.22
N ALA A 59 7.22 13.92 -1.54
CA ALA A 59 8.07 12.95 -2.25
C ALA A 59 9.52 12.95 -1.72
N GLY A 60 9.98 14.07 -1.16
CA GLY A 60 11.35 14.26 -0.65
C GLY A 60 12.33 14.80 -1.70
N VAL A 61 11.83 15.16 -2.88
CA VAL A 61 12.57 15.80 -3.99
C VAL A 61 11.76 16.95 -4.57
N PRO A 62 12.38 17.90 -5.30
CA PRO A 62 11.65 18.95 -6.01
C PRO A 62 10.60 18.39 -6.98
N LEU A 63 9.50 19.12 -7.18
CA LEU A 63 8.33 18.64 -7.94
C LEU A 63 8.68 18.25 -9.38
N GLU A 64 9.58 19.00 -10.01
CA GLU A 64 10.07 18.76 -11.37
C GLU A 64 10.87 17.46 -11.52
N GLN A 65 11.33 16.86 -10.42
CA GLN A 65 12.07 15.60 -10.40
C GLN A 65 11.16 14.40 -10.07
N VAL A 66 9.88 14.65 -9.78
CA VAL A 66 8.96 13.58 -9.39
C VAL A 66 8.51 12.77 -10.61
N THR A 67 8.84 11.49 -10.61
CA THR A 67 8.41 10.51 -11.61
C THR A 67 7.53 9.44 -10.97
N HIS A 68 6.79 8.67 -11.78
CA HIS A 68 6.10 7.49 -11.29
C HIS A 68 7.12 6.44 -10.79
N GLY A 69 6.80 5.74 -9.71
CA GLY A 69 7.63 4.68 -9.14
C GLY A 69 8.53 5.15 -8.00
N ALA A 70 9.65 4.44 -7.82
CA ALA A 70 10.63 4.74 -6.79
C ALA A 70 11.32 6.10 -7.00
N ILE A 71 11.32 6.92 -5.96
CA ILE A 71 12.03 8.20 -5.92
C ILE A 71 13.32 8.05 -5.15
N LYS A 72 14.38 8.64 -5.71
CA LYS A 72 15.71 8.66 -5.09
C LYS A 72 16.09 10.06 -4.65
N ASN A 73 16.77 10.17 -3.50
CA ASN A 73 17.40 11.42 -3.10
C ASN A 73 18.69 11.68 -3.91
N LYS A 74 19.37 12.79 -3.59
CA LYS A 74 20.66 13.15 -4.23
C LYS A 74 21.77 12.12 -3.99
N GLU A 75 21.66 11.34 -2.93
CA GLU A 75 22.59 10.27 -2.54
C GLU A 75 22.25 8.93 -3.22
N LYS A 76 21.23 8.91 -4.09
CA LYS A 76 20.71 7.75 -4.83
C LYS A 76 19.99 6.71 -3.96
N GLU A 77 19.67 7.05 -2.72
CA GLU A 77 18.89 6.22 -1.81
C GLU A 77 17.42 6.32 -2.16
N ILE A 78 16.69 5.20 -2.09
CA ILE A 78 15.25 5.19 -2.34
C ILE A 78 14.54 5.66 -1.08
N ILE A 79 13.78 6.76 -1.18
CA ILE A 79 13.15 7.43 -0.02
C ILE A 79 11.62 7.41 -0.07
N SER A 80 11.05 7.21 -1.26
CA SER A 80 9.60 7.21 -1.45
C SER A 80 9.19 6.47 -2.71
N TYR A 81 7.88 6.22 -2.85
CA TYR A 81 7.26 5.71 -4.05
C TYR A 81 6.09 6.60 -4.45
N VAL A 82 6.00 6.96 -5.73
CA VAL A 82 5.00 7.90 -6.24
C VAL A 82 4.09 7.23 -7.27
N PHE A 83 2.79 7.39 -7.06
CA PHE A 83 1.75 7.06 -8.03
C PHE A 83 1.28 8.34 -8.74
N LEU A 84 1.71 8.52 -9.99
CA LEU A 84 1.19 9.58 -10.86
C LEU A 84 -0.26 9.28 -11.31
N THR A 85 -1.07 10.33 -11.45
CA THR A 85 -2.48 10.23 -11.87
C THR A 85 -2.65 9.70 -13.29
N SER A 86 -1.65 9.88 -14.15
CA SER A 86 -1.67 9.41 -15.54
C SER A 86 -1.38 7.92 -15.72
N VAL A 87 -0.98 7.20 -14.66
CA VAL A 87 -0.57 5.79 -14.73
C VAL A 87 -1.64 4.90 -14.12
N CYS A 88 -2.06 3.87 -14.87
CA CYS A 88 -2.94 2.83 -14.36
C CYS A 88 -2.15 1.93 -13.40
N VAL A 89 -2.59 1.88 -12.15
CA VAL A 89 -1.88 1.17 -11.07
C VAL A 89 -2.52 -0.17 -10.73
N GLY A 90 -3.71 -0.44 -11.27
CA GLY A 90 -4.49 -1.62 -10.92
C GLY A 90 -5.92 -1.55 -11.44
N VAL A 91 -6.79 -2.36 -10.85
CA VAL A 91 -8.17 -2.53 -11.30
C VAL A 91 -9.13 -2.21 -10.16
N ALA A 92 -10.17 -1.45 -10.45
CA ALA A 92 -11.25 -1.12 -9.53
C ALA A 92 -12.21 -2.31 -9.33
N PRO A 93 -13.05 -2.32 -8.28
CA PRO A 93 -13.99 -3.42 -8.05
C PRO A 93 -15.01 -3.69 -9.17
N ASP A 94 -15.31 -2.69 -9.99
CA ASP A 94 -16.18 -2.78 -11.17
C ASP A 94 -15.45 -3.31 -12.43
N GLY A 95 -14.14 -3.57 -12.32
CA GLY A 95 -13.31 -4.08 -13.41
C GLY A 95 -12.65 -2.99 -14.27
N SER A 96 -12.88 -1.71 -14.00
CA SER A 96 -12.22 -0.64 -14.75
C SER A 96 -10.76 -0.47 -14.36
N ASP A 97 -9.96 0.11 -15.26
CA ASP A 97 -8.63 0.61 -14.92
C ASP A 97 -8.73 1.64 -13.78
N TYR A 98 -7.83 1.54 -12.80
CA TYR A 98 -7.79 2.44 -11.67
C TYR A 98 -6.55 3.32 -11.73
N HIS A 99 -6.80 4.62 -11.59
CA HIS A 99 -5.81 5.66 -11.42
C HIS A 99 -6.08 6.35 -10.08
N PHE A 100 -5.03 6.74 -9.36
CA PHE A 100 -5.25 7.61 -8.21
C PHE A 100 -5.81 8.96 -8.69
N PRO A 101 -6.83 9.52 -8.00
CA PRO A 101 -7.45 10.78 -8.41
C PRO A 101 -6.52 11.98 -8.23
N VAL A 102 -5.50 11.83 -7.38
CA VAL A 102 -4.45 12.82 -7.13
C VAL A 102 -3.11 12.11 -7.07
N GLN A 103 -2.02 12.83 -7.36
CA GLN A 103 -0.68 12.27 -7.20
C GLN A 103 -0.49 11.84 -5.75
N THR A 104 -0.15 10.57 -5.59
CA THR A 104 -0.17 9.89 -4.29
C THR A 104 1.22 9.38 -3.97
N VAL A 105 1.71 9.65 -2.77
CA VAL A 105 3.09 9.33 -2.36
C VAL A 105 3.08 8.38 -1.17
N VAL A 106 4.00 7.42 -1.13
CA VAL A 106 4.29 6.58 0.03
C VAL A 106 5.70 6.91 0.51
N ARG A 107 5.81 7.37 1.76
CA ARG A 107 7.07 7.78 2.38
C ARG A 107 7.55 6.73 3.39
N PHE A 108 8.72 6.17 3.16
CA PHE A 108 9.14 4.94 3.83
C PHE A 108 9.55 5.15 5.30
N ASP A 109 9.93 6.37 5.66
CA ASP A 109 10.29 6.79 7.02
C ASP A 109 9.13 6.78 8.04
N TYR A 110 7.88 6.97 7.62
CA TYR A 110 6.74 7.05 8.58
C TYR A 110 5.41 6.48 8.12
N CYS A 111 5.30 5.92 6.90
CA CYS A 111 3.99 5.50 6.38
C CYS A 111 3.45 4.19 6.96
N PHE A 112 4.31 3.38 7.58
CA PHE A 112 3.98 2.00 7.97
C PHE A 112 3.06 1.93 9.18
N LYS A 113 2.10 1.00 9.12
CA LYS A 113 1.33 0.52 10.26
C LYS A 113 1.17 -0.99 10.16
N ASP A 114 1.46 -1.66 11.26
CA ASP A 114 1.18 -3.07 11.48
C ASP A 114 0.19 -3.26 12.62
N GLY A 115 -0.65 -4.30 12.53
CA GLY A 115 -1.61 -4.63 13.58
C GLY A 115 -2.78 -5.49 13.10
N GLU A 116 -3.71 -5.72 14.02
CA GLU A 116 -4.95 -6.42 13.70
C GLU A 116 -5.79 -5.63 12.70
N GLN A 117 -6.38 -6.36 11.77
CA GLN A 117 -7.15 -5.77 10.69
C GLN A 117 -8.35 -4.96 11.21
N THR A 118 -8.99 -5.43 12.29
CA THR A 118 -10.08 -4.72 12.95
C THR A 118 -9.65 -3.36 13.45
N ASP A 119 -8.45 -3.27 14.01
CA ASP A 119 -7.94 -2.05 14.65
C ASP A 119 -7.56 -1.03 13.58
N LEU A 120 -6.86 -1.49 12.53
CA LEU A 120 -6.53 -0.66 11.37
C LEU A 120 -7.78 -0.09 10.69
N LEU A 121 -8.82 -0.90 10.49
CA LEU A 121 -10.06 -0.46 9.85
C LEU A 121 -10.97 0.37 10.78
N SER A 122 -10.93 0.14 12.10
CA SER A 122 -11.71 0.93 13.06
C SER A 122 -11.34 2.41 13.06
N SER A 123 -10.12 2.72 12.61
CA SER A 123 -9.59 4.06 12.42
C SER A 123 -10.21 4.81 11.24
N PHE A 124 -10.93 4.10 10.36
CA PHE A 124 -11.62 4.68 9.21
C PHE A 124 -13.13 4.72 9.43
N ASN A 125 -13.77 5.78 8.93
CA ASN A 125 -15.22 5.80 8.70
C ASN A 125 -15.48 5.37 7.26
N SER A 126 -16.40 4.42 7.09
CA SER A 126 -16.82 3.86 5.80
C SER A 126 -15.67 3.45 4.88
N PRO A 127 -14.70 2.62 5.34
CA PRO A 127 -13.61 2.18 4.48
C PRO A 127 -14.18 1.37 3.30
N LYS A 128 -13.61 1.59 2.11
CA LYS A 128 -13.93 0.82 0.89
C LYS A 128 -12.66 0.43 0.15
N VAL A 129 -12.63 -0.78 -0.42
CA VAL A 129 -11.59 -1.14 -1.38
C VAL A 129 -11.89 -0.40 -2.68
N VAL A 130 -10.94 0.40 -3.15
CA VAL A 130 -11.09 1.19 -4.39
C VAL A 130 -10.28 0.64 -5.54
N CYS A 131 -9.25 -0.15 -5.25
CA CYS A 131 -8.35 -0.70 -6.25
C CYS A 131 -7.68 -1.96 -5.69
N LYS A 132 -7.36 -2.90 -6.57
CA LYS A 132 -6.32 -3.90 -6.35
C LYS A 132 -5.16 -3.59 -7.29
N LEU A 133 -3.98 -3.29 -6.73
CA LEU A 133 -2.78 -3.01 -7.51
C LEU A 133 -2.47 -4.17 -8.45
N ASN A 134 -2.03 -3.87 -9.68
CA ASN A 134 -1.55 -4.89 -10.61
C ASN A 134 -0.24 -5.52 -10.09
N ASP A 135 0.18 -6.64 -10.68
CA ASP A 135 1.33 -7.41 -10.18
C ASP A 135 2.63 -6.60 -10.26
N ALA A 136 2.86 -5.90 -11.37
CA ALA A 136 4.07 -5.10 -11.57
C ALA A 136 4.16 -3.92 -10.61
N GLU A 137 3.06 -3.19 -10.41
CA GLU A 137 2.98 -2.04 -9.53
C GLU A 137 3.24 -2.44 -8.07
N TYR A 138 2.62 -3.54 -7.64
CA TYR A 138 2.83 -4.08 -6.31
C TYR A 138 4.27 -4.55 -6.09
N GLU A 139 4.85 -5.28 -7.05
CA GLU A 139 6.24 -5.72 -6.98
C GLU A 139 7.22 -4.55 -6.91
N ASN A 140 7.03 -3.54 -7.76
CA ASN A 140 7.85 -2.33 -7.77
C ASN A 140 7.80 -1.58 -6.43
N LEU A 141 6.61 -1.45 -5.84
CA LEU A 141 6.43 -0.85 -4.52
C LEU A 141 7.16 -1.64 -3.43
N ILE A 142 6.96 -2.96 -3.38
CA ILE A 142 7.59 -3.83 -2.37
C ILE A 142 9.11 -3.82 -2.53
N TYR A 143 9.62 -3.86 -3.77
CA TYR A 143 11.05 -3.78 -4.04
C TYR A 143 11.63 -2.44 -3.59
N ALA A 144 10.95 -1.33 -3.86
CA ALA A 144 11.38 0.00 -3.44
C ALA A 144 11.46 0.11 -1.90
N MET A 145 10.47 -0.43 -1.18
CA MET A 145 10.50 -0.50 0.29
C MET A 145 11.63 -1.40 0.79
N TYR A 146 11.77 -2.61 0.26
CA TYR A 146 12.83 -3.54 0.66
C TYR A 146 14.24 -2.95 0.49
N LYS A 147 14.48 -2.20 -0.59
CA LYS A 147 15.77 -1.56 -0.89
C LYS A 147 16.01 -0.24 -0.18
N SER A 148 15.00 0.34 0.47
CA SER A 148 15.13 1.61 1.17
C SER A 148 15.72 1.42 2.57
N ASP A 149 16.65 2.28 2.95
CA ASP A 149 17.18 2.34 4.31
C ASP A 149 16.19 2.99 5.29
N ASP A 150 15.24 3.79 4.80
CA ASP A 150 14.15 4.37 5.59
C ASP A 150 13.11 3.32 6.00
N THR A 151 13.06 2.17 5.33
CA THR A 151 12.12 1.10 5.68
C THR A 151 12.60 0.35 6.93
N PRO A 152 11.78 0.26 7.99
CA PRO A 152 12.17 -0.43 9.21
C PRO A 152 12.59 -1.89 8.96
N GLU A 153 13.74 -2.27 9.51
CA GLU A 153 14.37 -3.60 9.33
C GLU A 153 13.42 -4.76 9.61
N LYS A 154 12.49 -4.60 10.57
CA LYS A 154 11.50 -5.64 10.90
C LYS A 154 10.62 -6.05 9.72
N TYR A 155 10.44 -5.20 8.71
CA TYR A 155 9.61 -5.50 7.54
C TYR A 155 10.40 -6.12 6.38
N LYS A 156 11.72 -5.90 6.30
CA LYS A 156 12.55 -6.33 5.16
C LYS A 156 12.49 -7.84 4.89
N PRO A 157 12.57 -8.74 5.90
CA PRO A 157 12.44 -10.19 5.66
C PRO A 157 11.09 -10.59 5.05
N HIS A 158 10.02 -9.88 5.38
CA HIS A 158 8.69 -10.15 4.84
C HIS A 158 8.57 -9.67 3.39
N PHE A 159 9.15 -8.53 3.06
CA PHE A 159 9.19 -8.02 1.69
C PHE A 159 10.07 -8.89 0.80
N GLU A 160 11.22 -9.36 1.29
CA GLU A 160 12.06 -10.34 0.59
C GLU A 160 11.29 -11.61 0.25
N LYS A 161 10.55 -12.17 1.21
CA LYS A 161 9.69 -13.33 0.98
C LYS A 161 8.64 -13.08 -0.10
N VAL A 162 7.97 -11.92 -0.07
CA VAL A 162 6.98 -11.54 -1.09
C VAL A 162 7.63 -11.48 -2.47
N LEU A 163 8.82 -10.88 -2.59
CA LEU A 163 9.55 -10.76 -3.86
C LEU A 163 9.99 -12.15 -4.38
N PHE A 164 10.45 -13.02 -3.49
CA PHE A 164 10.79 -14.40 -3.84
C PHE A 164 9.57 -15.16 -4.40
N ASP A 165 8.44 -15.11 -3.69
CA ASP A 165 7.20 -15.77 -4.10
C ASP A 165 6.67 -15.24 -5.45
N LEU A 166 6.82 -13.94 -5.72
CA LEU A 166 6.48 -13.33 -7.01
C LEU A 166 7.41 -13.81 -8.13
N GLY A 167 8.71 -13.92 -7.85
CA GLY A 167 9.70 -14.44 -8.80
C GLY A 167 9.45 -15.91 -9.18
N GLU A 168 9.14 -16.77 -8.21
CA GLU A 168 8.83 -18.18 -8.46
C GLU A 168 7.54 -18.35 -9.29
N LYS A 169 6.52 -17.52 -9.04
CA LYS A 169 5.29 -17.53 -9.86
C LYS A 169 5.57 -17.19 -11.32
N LYS A 170 6.40 -16.18 -11.59
CA LYS A 170 6.76 -15.80 -12.97
C LYS A 170 7.45 -16.92 -13.71
N LYS A 171 8.35 -17.66 -13.04
CA LYS A 171 9.04 -18.83 -13.61
C LYS A 171 8.06 -19.97 -13.94
N ALA A 172 7.04 -20.18 -13.12
CA ALA A 172 6.05 -21.24 -13.33
C ALA A 172 5.05 -20.93 -14.47
N THR A 173 4.90 -19.65 -14.85
CA THR A 173 4.00 -19.20 -15.93
C THR A 173 4.71 -18.88 -17.24
N SER A 174 6.05 -19.02 -17.29
CA SER A 174 6.89 -18.84 -18.48
C SER A 174 7.17 -20.18 -19.14
#